data_AF-A0A936AFK1-F1
#
_entry.id   AF-A0A936AFK1-F1
#
_cell.length_a   1.000
_cell.length_b   1.000
_cell.length_c   1.000
_cell.angle_alpha   90.00
_cell.angle_beta   90.00
_cell.angle_gamma   90.00
#
_symmetry.space_group_name_H-M   'P 1'
#
loop_
_entity.id
_entity.type
_entity.pdbx_description
1 polymer ?
#
loop_
_entity_poly.entity_id
_entity_poly.type
_entity_poly.pdbx_seq_one_letter_code
_entity_poly.pdbx_strand_id
1 'polypeptide(L)'
;MDFDNDTLCQPESEPLILGTGSSNNTKLQLNVYPNPNNANFVIEIRNRNIPSNSKLYIYDLNGKEVFNKLILTESQKIVISRGEIGMEGVFICKLISSDGLLYSPKIVLKK
;
A
#
# COMPACT_ATOMS: atom_id res chain seq x y z
N MET A 1 -3.19 -51.39 -14.40
CA MET A 1 -3.08 -51.94 -13.04
C MET A 1 -1.63 -51.72 -12.59
N ASP A 2 -1.09 -50.50 -12.70
CA ASP A 2 -1.34 -49.28 -11.90
C ASP A 2 -0.37 -49.27 -10.70
N PHE A 3 0.38 -48.23 -10.36
CA PHE A 3 0.90 -47.01 -10.99
C PHE A 3 2.05 -46.62 -10.03
N ASP A 4 3.22 -46.27 -10.55
CA ASP A 4 4.36 -45.82 -9.74
C ASP A 4 3.97 -44.60 -8.90
N ASN A 5 4.12 -44.68 -7.58
CA ASN A 5 3.82 -43.58 -6.67
C ASN A 5 5.11 -42.98 -6.10
N ASP A 6 5.92 -42.41 -6.98
CA ASP A 6 7.04 -41.56 -6.60
C ASP A 6 6.49 -40.24 -6.04
N THR A 7 6.42 -40.17 -4.71
CA THR A 7 6.06 -38.94 -4.00
C THR A 7 7.27 -38.01 -4.00
N LEU A 8 7.42 -37.20 -5.05
CA LEU A 8 8.37 -36.10 -5.12
C LEU A 8 7.91 -34.98 -4.16
N CYS A 9 8.63 -34.76 -3.06
CA CYS A 9 8.49 -33.56 -2.25
C CYS A 9 8.98 -32.34 -3.04
N GLN A 10 8.07 -31.54 -3.60
CA GLN A 10 8.38 -30.20 -4.10
C GLN A 10 8.30 -29.18 -2.94
N PRO A 11 9.35 -28.39 -2.65
CA PRO A 11 9.24 -27.21 -1.81
C PRO A 11 8.90 -26.02 -2.70
N GLU A 12 7.64 -25.86 -3.08
CA GLU A 12 7.20 -24.69 -3.86
C GLU A 12 6.34 -23.79 -2.98
N SER A 13 7.01 -22.97 -2.16
CA SER A 13 6.39 -21.73 -1.68
C SER A 13 6.23 -20.81 -2.88
N GLU A 14 5.07 -20.89 -3.54
CA GLU A 14 4.73 -20.05 -4.68
C GLU A 14 4.84 -18.56 -4.31
N PRO A 15 5.47 -17.72 -5.16
CA PRO A 15 5.49 -16.29 -4.93
C PRO A 15 4.07 -15.71 -5.04
N LEU A 16 3.67 -14.89 -4.06
CA LEU A 16 2.41 -14.14 -4.08
C LEU A 16 2.32 -13.26 -5.34
N ILE A 17 1.51 -13.68 -6.31
CA ILE A 17 1.17 -12.91 -7.50
C ILE A 17 0.28 -11.73 -7.09
N LEU A 18 0.87 -10.54 -6.99
CA LEU A 18 0.13 -9.27 -6.86
C LEU A 18 -0.16 -8.71 -8.26
N GLY A 19 -1.27 -9.12 -8.87
CA GLY A 19 -1.62 -8.71 -10.24
C GLY A 19 -3.07 -8.96 -10.68
N THR A 20 -3.99 -8.17 -10.12
CA THR A 20 -5.31 -7.73 -10.63
C THR A 20 -6.18 -8.65 -11.52
N GLY A 21 -7.38 -8.97 -11.02
CA GLY A 21 -8.52 -9.40 -11.85
C GLY A 21 -9.80 -9.70 -11.06
N SER A 22 -10.46 -8.70 -10.49
CA SER A 22 -11.85 -8.85 -10.05
C SER A 22 -12.67 -7.61 -10.42
N SER A 23 -13.48 -7.78 -11.47
CA SER A 23 -14.49 -6.83 -11.89
C SER A 23 -15.66 -6.85 -10.91
N ASN A 24 -15.56 -6.05 -9.85
CA ASN A 24 -16.71 -5.58 -9.07
C ASN A 24 -16.47 -4.11 -8.69
N ASN A 25 -17.40 -3.24 -9.05
CA ASN A 25 -17.21 -1.83 -9.36
C ASN A 25 -17.14 -0.90 -8.11
N THR A 26 -16.21 -1.16 -7.20
CA THR A 26 -15.78 -0.23 -6.13
C THR A 26 -14.27 -0.38 -5.85
N LYS A 27 -13.45 -0.11 -6.88
CA LYS A 27 -11.99 -0.18 -6.77
C LYS A 27 -11.48 0.87 -5.78
N LEU A 28 -10.96 0.43 -4.63
CA LEU A 28 -10.20 1.27 -3.71
C LEU A 28 -8.96 1.80 -4.41
N GLN A 29 -8.82 3.13 -4.49
CA GLN A 29 -7.70 3.82 -5.12
C GLN A 29 -6.90 4.58 -4.06
N LEU A 30 -5.58 4.49 -4.17
CA LEU A 30 -4.64 5.21 -3.32
C LEU A 30 -3.64 5.92 -4.23
N ASN A 31 -3.80 7.23 -4.38
CA ASN A 31 -3.01 8.07 -5.26
C ASN A 31 -2.12 9.00 -4.45
N VAL A 32 -0.92 9.29 -4.96
CA VAL A 32 0.01 10.24 -4.35
C VAL A 32 0.41 11.28 -5.38
N TYR A 33 0.22 12.56 -5.07
CA TYR A 33 0.58 13.65 -5.98
C TYR A 33 1.01 14.93 -5.24
N PRO A 34 1.96 15.71 -5.80
CA PRO A 34 2.82 15.32 -6.92
C PRO A 34 3.77 14.17 -6.51
N ASN A 35 4.26 13.41 -7.50
CA ASN A 35 5.27 12.39 -7.28
C ASN A 35 6.16 12.29 -8.54
N PRO A 36 7.46 12.66 -8.48
CA PRO A 36 8.21 13.14 -7.30
C PRO A 36 7.72 14.47 -6.73
N ASN A 37 8.08 14.77 -5.48
CA ASN A 37 7.79 16.04 -4.83
C ASN A 37 9.00 16.58 -4.05
N ASN A 38 9.02 17.90 -3.76
CA ASN A 38 10.13 18.57 -3.06
C ASN A 38 9.69 19.23 -1.73
N ALA A 39 8.40 19.16 -1.39
CA ALA A 39 7.83 19.85 -0.24
C ALA A 39 6.63 19.09 0.33
N ASN A 40 5.42 19.53 0.00
CA ASN A 40 4.18 18.90 0.45
C ASN A 40 3.64 18.00 -0.65
N PHE A 41 3.07 16.87 -0.25
CA PHE A 41 2.35 15.97 -1.14
C PHE A 41 1.01 15.59 -0.55
N VAL A 42 0.12 15.13 -1.42
CA VAL A 42 -1.23 14.72 -1.08
C VAL A 42 -1.34 13.23 -1.30
N ILE A 43 -1.80 12.52 -0.27
CA ILE A 43 -2.30 11.16 -0.39
C ILE A 43 -3.81 11.24 -0.52
N GLU A 44 -4.33 10.78 -1.65
CA GLU A 44 -5.75 10.70 -1.93
C GLU A 44 -6.19 9.24 -1.89
N ILE A 45 -7.09 8.96 -0.96
CA ILE A 45 -7.77 7.67 -0.83
C ILE A 45 -9.15 7.85 -1.42
N ARG A 46 -9.55 7.04 -2.41
CA ARG A 46 -10.91 7.02 -2.95
C ARG A 46 -11.49 5.62 -2.83
N ASN A 47 -12.47 5.47 -1.95
CA ASN A 47 -13.27 4.25 -1.80
C ASN A 47 -14.58 4.61 -1.08
N ARG A 48 -15.66 4.01 -1.57
CA ARG A 48 -17.02 4.13 -1.00
C ARG A 48 -17.24 3.21 0.20
N ASN A 49 -16.40 2.20 0.40
CA ASN A 49 -16.51 1.26 1.53
C ASN A 49 -15.11 1.05 2.15
N ILE A 50 -14.59 2.07 2.84
CA ILE A 50 -13.35 1.89 3.62
C ILE A 50 -13.74 1.24 4.95
N PRO A 51 -13.18 0.06 5.30
CA PRO A 51 -13.49 -0.57 6.59
C PRO A 51 -13.12 0.35 7.75
N SER A 52 -13.97 0.35 8.78
CA SER A 52 -13.69 1.07 10.02
C SER A 52 -12.36 0.58 10.60
N ASN A 53 -11.51 1.51 11.03
CA ASN A 53 -10.15 1.28 11.53
C ASN A 53 -9.06 1.04 10.46
N SER A 54 -9.30 1.40 9.20
CA SER A 54 -8.24 1.43 8.20
C SER A 54 -7.12 2.40 8.62
N LYS A 55 -5.86 1.97 8.50
CA LYS A 55 -4.69 2.77 8.86
C LYS A 55 -3.76 2.93 7.68
N LEU A 56 -3.39 4.17 7.41
CA LEU A 56 -2.36 4.53 6.44
C LEU A 56 -1.01 4.54 7.13
N TYR A 57 0.01 4.00 6.46
CA TYR A 57 1.38 3.98 6.90
C TYR A 57 2.31 4.39 5.78
N ILE A 58 3.38 5.08 6.14
CA ILE A 58 4.50 5.40 5.25
C ILE A 58 5.76 4.83 5.88
N TYR A 59 6.50 4.09 5.08
CA TYR A 59 7.77 3.46 5.47
C TYR A 59 8.91 3.99 4.61
N ASP A 60 10.10 4.10 5.20
CA ASP A 60 11.33 4.21 4.43
C ASP A 60 11.71 2.86 3.78
N LEU A 61 12.78 2.84 2.98
CA LEU A 61 13.26 1.60 2.33
C LEU A 61 13.86 0.59 3.31
N ASN A 62 14.19 0.99 4.53
CA ASN A 62 14.64 0.09 5.60
C ASN A 62 13.45 -0.54 6.34
N GLY A 63 12.21 -0.18 5.99
CA GLY A 63 11.00 -0.63 6.67
C GLY A 63 10.68 0.14 7.95
N LYS A 64 11.38 1.24 8.24
CA LYS A 64 11.07 2.11 9.38
C LYS A 64 9.81 2.91 9.08
N GLU A 65 8.85 2.88 10.01
CA GLU A 65 7.68 3.74 9.95
C GLU A 65 8.07 5.20 10.17
N VAL A 66 7.71 6.06 9.22
CA VAL A 66 7.94 7.51 9.28
C VAL A 66 6.65 8.30 9.46
N PHE A 67 5.50 7.70 9.15
CA PHE A 67 4.19 8.32 9.34
C PHE A 67 3.11 7.25 9.45
N ASN A 68 2.11 7.49 10.28
CA ASN A 68 0.88 6.71 10.30
C ASN A 68 -0.34 7.62 10.52
N LYS A 69 -1.51 7.18 10.05
CA LYS A 69 -2.78 7.90 10.27
C LYS A 69 -3.98 6.96 10.20
N LEU A 70 -4.90 7.11 11.14
CA LEU A 70 -6.19 6.44 11.11
C LEU A 70 -7.12 7.09 10.06
N ILE A 71 -7.76 6.27 9.24
CA ILE A 71 -8.69 6.67 8.19
C ILE A 71 -10.10 6.40 8.70
N LEU A 72 -10.85 7.48 8.94
CA LEU A 72 -12.16 7.43 9.59
C LEU A 72 -13.34 7.59 8.63
N THR A 73 -13.11 8.18 7.47
CA THR A 73 -14.18 8.50 6.52
C THR A 73 -13.92 7.88 5.17
N GLU A 74 -15.00 7.62 4.45
CA GLU A 74 -14.94 7.36 3.01
C GLU A 74 -14.24 8.53 2.33
N SER A 75 -13.35 8.19 1.40
CA SER A 75 -12.56 9.12 0.59
C SER A 75 -11.88 10.28 1.34
N GLN A 76 -10.57 10.18 1.57
CA GLN A 76 -9.81 11.17 2.33
C GLN A 76 -8.65 11.73 1.51
N LYS A 77 -8.45 13.05 1.58
CA LYS A 77 -7.22 13.72 1.14
C LYS A 77 -6.40 14.07 2.37
N ILE A 78 -5.16 13.60 2.40
CA ILE A 78 -4.23 13.82 3.50
C ILE A 78 -3.06 14.60 2.92
N VAL A 79 -2.91 15.85 3.36
CA VAL A 79 -1.74 16.66 3.05
C VAL A 79 -0.65 16.28 4.04
N ILE A 80 0.51 15.90 3.53
CA ILE A 80 1.69 15.59 4.32
C ILE A 80 2.78 16.56 3.90
N SER A 81 3.33 17.23 4.90
CA SER A 81 4.44 18.16 4.76
C SER A 81 5.78 17.45 4.90
N ARG A 82 6.81 18.00 4.26
CA ARG A 82 8.19 17.51 4.39
C ARG A 82 8.64 17.40 5.85
N GLY A 83 8.20 18.31 6.72
CA GLY A 83 8.53 18.31 8.14
C GLY A 83 7.99 17.09 8.89
N GLU A 84 6.89 16.50 8.44
CA GLU A 84 6.30 15.29 9.06
C GLU A 84 7.08 14.02 8.72
N ILE A 85 7.75 13.97 7.56
CA ILE A 85 8.59 12.83 7.15
C ILE A 85 10.04 13.01 7.61
N GLY A 86 10.55 14.25 7.63
CA GLY A 86 11.85 14.61 8.18
C GLY A 86 13.09 14.21 7.35
N MET A 87 12.92 13.49 6.24
CA MET A 87 14.04 13.05 5.39
C MET A 87 13.67 12.97 3.91
N GLU A 88 14.64 13.16 3.03
CA GLU A 88 14.51 12.93 1.59
C GLU A 88 14.68 11.43 1.27
N GLY A 89 14.14 11.00 0.14
CA GLY A 89 14.33 9.63 -0.31
C GLY A 89 13.08 9.01 -0.91
N VAL A 90 13.08 7.67 -0.89
CA VAL A 90 12.00 6.87 -1.44
C VAL A 90 11.23 6.23 -0.29
N PHE A 91 9.91 6.31 -0.36
CA PHE A 91 9.02 5.76 0.65
C PHE A 91 7.97 4.84 0.04
N ILE A 92 7.43 3.97 0.88
CA ILE A 92 6.36 3.05 0.55
C ILE A 92 5.12 3.46 1.33
N CYS A 93 3.99 3.58 0.63
CA CYS A 93 2.70 3.90 1.23
C CYS A 93 1.82 2.65 1.29
N LYS A 94 1.32 2.33 2.49
CA LYS A 94 0.45 1.16 2.73
C LYS A 94 -0.83 1.61 3.42
N LEU A 95 -1.96 1.08 2.96
CA LEU A 95 -3.24 1.19 3.65
C LEU A 95 -3.63 -0.21 4.13
N ILE A 96 -3.69 -0.38 5.45
CA ILE A 96 -4.03 -1.65 6.10
C ILE A 96 -5.45 -1.54 6.64
N SER A 97 -6.34 -2.44 6.25
CA SER A 97 -7.70 -2.55 6.78
C SER A 97 -7.95 -3.96 7.33
N SER A 98 -9.07 -4.16 8.03
CA SER A 98 -9.51 -5.48 8.50
C SER A 98 -9.72 -6.48 7.36
N ASP A 99 -10.11 -5.96 6.19
CA ASP A 99 -10.57 -6.76 5.05
C ASP A 99 -9.45 -7.01 4.04
N GLY A 100 -8.24 -6.51 4.31
CA GLY A 100 -7.06 -6.75 3.49
C GLY A 100 -6.02 -5.63 3.53
N LEU A 101 -4.95 -5.85 2.78
CA LEU A 101 -3.86 -4.89 2.63
C LEU A 101 -3.92 -4.28 1.23
N LEU A 102 -4.02 -2.95 1.15
CA LEU A 102 -3.91 -2.22 -0.09
C LEU A 102 -2.59 -1.48 -0.18
N TYR A 103 -1.90 -1.66 -1.29
CA TYR A 103 -0.59 -1.09 -1.56
C TYR A 103 -0.69 0.05 -2.57
N SER A 104 0.06 1.14 -2.36
CA SER A 104 0.22 2.21 -3.35
C SER A 104 1.70 2.50 -3.60
N PRO A 105 2.05 3.00 -4.79
CA PRO A 105 3.42 2.99 -5.27
C PRO A 105 4.36 3.91 -4.49
N LYS A 106 5.64 3.63 -4.74
CA LYS A 106 6.85 4.44 -4.47
C LYS A 106 6.58 5.96 -4.42
N ILE A 107 6.71 6.58 -3.26
CA ILE A 107 6.75 8.04 -3.09
C ILE A 107 8.20 8.49 -3.22
N VAL A 108 8.48 9.50 -4.06
CA VAL A 108 9.82 10.06 -4.22
C VAL A 108 9.84 11.50 -3.70
N LEU A 109 10.54 11.72 -2.58
CA LEU A 109 10.80 13.05 -2.04
C LEU A 109 12.22 13.49 -2.40
N LYS A 110 12.34 14.63 -3.07
CA LYS A 110 13.61 15.23 -3.50
C LYS A 110 13.92 16.48 -2.67
N LYS A 111 15.17 16.93 -2.80
CA LYS A 111 15.71 18.13 -2.17
C LYS A 111 14.99 19.41 -2.57
#